data_AF-A0A965YS01-F1
#
_entry.id   AF-A0A965YS01-F1
#
_cell.length_a   1.000
_cell.length_b   1.000
_cell.length_c   1.000
_cell.angle_alpha   90.00
_cell.angle_beta   90.00
_cell.angle_gamma   90.00
#
_symmetry.space_group_name_H-M   'P 1'
#
loop_
_entity.id
_entity.type
_entity.pdbx_description
1 polymer ?
#
loop_
_entity_poly.entity_id
_entity_poly.type
_entity_poly.pdbx_seq_one_letter_code
_entity_poly.pdbx_strand_id
1 'polypeptide(L)'
;MQTATQIQLEGKYKLENDLLISEAVTLKVGNRHRPKKGQARRFIGAVDNSKPKDEAYSYISSLYAVQGSKNSYELESGGTYYRLTVTGLNTVEIRPKEKEAALAFSEEGVL
;
A
#
# COMPACT_ATOMS: atom_id res chain seq x y z
N MET A 1 -4.42 -8.89 -23.63
CA MET A 1 -4.41 -8.06 -22.40
C MET A 1 -4.92 -8.93 -21.27
N GLN A 2 -4.07 -9.40 -20.36
CA GLN A 2 -4.52 -10.13 -19.18
C GLN A 2 -5.11 -9.11 -18.20
N THR A 3 -6.40 -9.22 -17.93
CA THR A 3 -7.08 -8.53 -16.83
C THR A 3 -6.39 -8.98 -15.55
N ALA A 4 -5.51 -8.13 -14.99
CA ALA A 4 -4.99 -8.36 -13.66
C ALA A 4 -6.20 -8.36 -12.72
N THR A 5 -6.53 -9.52 -12.14
CA THR A 5 -7.58 -9.65 -11.13
C THR A 5 -7.37 -8.53 -10.10
N GLN A 6 -8.34 -7.62 -10.00
CA GLN A 6 -8.23 -6.46 -9.13
C GLN A 6 -8.31 -6.96 -7.68
N ILE A 7 -7.18 -6.94 -7.00
CA ILE A 7 -7.08 -7.42 -5.62
C ILE A 7 -7.75 -6.38 -4.72
N GLN A 8 -8.79 -6.78 -4.00
CA GLN A 8 -9.47 -5.92 -3.04
C GLN A 8 -8.53 -5.66 -1.85
N LEU A 9 -7.99 -4.45 -1.75
CA LEU A 9 -7.05 -4.07 -0.71
C LEU A 9 -7.72 -3.56 0.57
N GLU A 10 -8.93 -3.04 0.46
CA GLU A 10 -9.61 -2.36 1.57
C GLU A 10 -9.98 -3.34 2.68
N GLY A 11 -9.83 -2.91 3.92
CA GLY A 11 -10.25 -3.68 5.08
C GLY A 11 -9.27 -3.64 6.25
N LYS A 12 -9.56 -4.48 7.23
CA LYS A 12 -8.75 -4.68 8.43
C LYS A 12 -7.96 -5.97 8.30
N TYR A 13 -6.69 -5.89 8.69
CA TYR A 13 -5.73 -6.97 8.61
C TYR A 13 -5.06 -7.17 9.95
N LYS A 14 -4.81 -8.43 10.28
CA LYS A 14 -3.89 -8.79 11.35
C LYS A 14 -2.48 -8.81 10.80
N LEU A 15 -1.57 -8.09 11.45
CA LEU A 15 -0.16 -8.07 11.13
C LEU A 15 0.55 -9.22 11.86
N GLU A 16 1.07 -10.17 11.11
CA GLU A 16 1.89 -11.27 11.63
C GLU A 16 3.23 -11.27 10.91
N ASN A 17 4.29 -10.87 11.63
CA ASN A 17 5.62 -10.59 11.07
C ASN A 17 5.54 -9.56 9.93
N ASP A 18 5.59 -10.04 8.70
CA ASP A 18 5.59 -9.27 7.48
C ASP A 18 4.38 -9.61 6.57
N LEU A 19 3.37 -10.26 7.14
CA LEU A 19 2.11 -10.60 6.50
C LEU A 19 0.95 -9.80 7.10
N LEU A 20 0.06 -9.32 6.22
CA LEU A 20 -1.23 -8.75 6.55
C LEU A 20 -2.30 -9.77 6.18
N ILE A 21 -2.99 -10.30 7.17
CA ILE A 21 -3.91 -11.43 7.01
C ILE A 21 -5.34 -10.93 7.24
N SER A 22 -6.22 -11.15 6.27
CA SER A 22 -7.68 -11.04 6.39
C SER A 22 -8.34 -12.34 5.92
N GLU A 23 -9.66 -12.44 6.07
CA GLU A 23 -10.42 -13.60 5.57
C GLU A 23 -10.39 -13.72 4.04
N ALA A 24 -10.27 -12.58 3.34
CA ALA A 24 -10.35 -12.54 1.88
C ALA A 24 -8.99 -12.66 1.20
N VAL A 25 -7.94 -12.11 1.81
CA VAL A 25 -6.62 -12.03 1.18
C VAL A 25 -5.50 -11.98 2.21
N THR A 26 -4.36 -12.56 1.86
CA THR A 26 -3.10 -12.38 2.59
C THR A 26 -2.16 -11.52 1.75
N LEU A 27 -1.62 -10.46 2.35
CA LEU A 27 -0.70 -9.55 1.69
C LEU A 27 0.66 -9.63 2.36
N LYS A 28 1.72 -9.61 1.55
CA LYS A 28 3.10 -9.50 2.00
C LYS A 28 3.50 -8.04 2.03
N VAL A 29 4.02 -7.56 3.16
CA VAL A 29 4.74 -6.29 3.25
C VAL A 29 6.22 -6.54 3.45
N GLY A 30 7.08 -5.63 3.03
CA GLY A 30 8.51 -5.82 3.22
C GLY A 30 9.37 -4.70 2.69
N ASN A 31 10.69 -4.87 2.82
CA ASN A 31 11.69 -3.99 2.24
C ASN A 31 12.23 -4.61 0.94
N ARG A 32 12.41 -3.79 -0.08
CA ARG A 32 13.13 -4.17 -1.29
C ARG A 32 14.60 -4.37 -0.94
N HIS A 33 15.21 -5.43 -1.48
CA HIS A 33 16.63 -5.74 -1.23
C HIS A 33 17.57 -4.62 -1.75
N ARG A 34 17.25 -4.00 -2.89
CA ARG A 34 18.02 -2.89 -3.49
C ARG A 34 17.09 -1.89 -4.22
N PRO A 35 16.48 -0.95 -3.49
CA PRO A 35 15.65 0.08 -4.13
C PRO A 35 16.52 1.05 -4.93
N LYS A 36 16.12 1.36 -6.17
CA LYS A 36 16.78 2.39 -6.98
C LYS A 36 16.56 3.79 -6.36
N LYS A 37 17.41 4.77 -6.69
CA LYS A 37 17.24 6.16 -6.26
C LYS A 37 15.84 6.67 -6.68
N GLY A 38 15.08 7.19 -5.73
CA GLY A 38 13.70 7.65 -5.93
C GLY A 38 12.61 6.57 -5.82
N GLN A 39 12.97 5.30 -5.71
CA GLN A 39 12.01 4.21 -5.50
C GLN A 39 11.71 4.03 -4.01
N ALA A 40 10.44 3.73 -3.67
CA ALA A 40 10.07 3.36 -2.32
C ALA A 40 10.88 2.15 -1.83
N ARG A 41 11.39 2.23 -0.61
CA ARG A 41 12.07 1.11 0.06
C ARG A 41 11.11 -0.02 0.39
N ARG A 42 9.87 0.29 0.73
CA ARG A 42 8.85 -0.67 1.15
C ARG A 42 7.93 -1.04 0.01
N PHE A 43 7.38 -2.25 0.06
CA PHE A 43 6.42 -2.75 -0.92
C PHE A 43 5.28 -3.50 -0.25
N ILE A 44 4.21 -3.69 -1.01
CA ILE A 44 3.12 -4.61 -0.72
C ILE A 44 2.91 -5.55 -1.92
N GLY A 45 2.64 -6.82 -1.64
CA GLY A 45 2.34 -7.84 -2.64
C GLY A 45 1.21 -8.75 -2.17
N ALA A 46 0.53 -9.43 -3.09
CA ALA A 46 -0.46 -10.44 -2.75
C ALA A 46 0.23 -11.79 -2.62
N VAL A 47 -0.05 -12.50 -1.54
CA VAL A 47 0.45 -13.86 -1.34
C VAL A 47 -0.34 -14.82 -2.21
N ASP A 48 0.37 -15.70 -2.89
CA ASP A 48 -0.18 -16.79 -3.68
C ASP A 48 0.34 -18.11 -3.11
N ASN A 49 -0.49 -18.77 -2.31
CA ASN A 49 -0.13 -20.03 -1.66
C ASN A 49 -0.02 -21.21 -2.63
N SER A 50 -0.40 -21.03 -3.90
CA SER A 50 -0.18 -22.05 -4.94
C SER A 50 1.27 -22.07 -5.45
N LYS A 51 2.07 -21.04 -5.11
CA LYS A 51 3.47 -20.91 -5.54
C LYS A 51 4.45 -21.37 -4.44
N PRO A 52 5.68 -21.79 -4.81
CA PRO A 52 6.75 -22.06 -3.86
C PRO A 52 7.01 -20.86 -2.94
N LYS A 53 7.44 -21.10 -1.71
CA LYS A 53 7.62 -20.08 -0.65
C LYS A 53 8.47 -18.89 -1.09
N ASP A 54 9.49 -19.13 -1.91
CA ASP A 54 10.42 -18.10 -2.39
C ASP A 54 9.79 -17.14 -3.42
N GLU A 55 8.70 -17.56 -4.05
CA GLU A 55 7.92 -16.81 -5.06
C GLU A 55 6.46 -16.59 -4.62
N ALA A 56 6.17 -16.84 -3.34
CA ALA A 56 4.81 -16.87 -2.81
C ALA A 56 4.12 -15.50 -2.77
N TYR A 57 4.66 -14.46 -3.42
CA TYR A 57 3.95 -13.20 -3.58
C TYR A 57 4.16 -12.54 -4.94
N SER A 58 3.11 -11.89 -5.41
CA SER A 58 3.14 -11.03 -6.60
C SER A 58 3.12 -9.57 -6.15
N TYR A 59 4.03 -8.76 -6.69
CA TYR A 59 4.10 -7.34 -6.36
C TYR A 59 2.80 -6.60 -6.75
N ILE A 60 2.27 -5.81 -5.83
CA ILE A 60 1.11 -4.93 -6.07
C ILE A 60 1.59 -3.49 -6.23
N SER A 61 2.23 -2.94 -5.19
CA SER A 61 2.58 -1.52 -5.17
C SER A 61 3.72 -1.19 -4.21
N SER A 62 4.24 0.02 -4.38
CA SER A 62 5.22 0.64 -3.49
C SER A 62 4.52 1.27 -2.30
N LEU A 63 5.12 1.15 -1.11
CA LEU A 63 4.62 1.81 0.10
C LEU A 63 5.45 3.05 0.41
N TYR A 64 4.83 4.22 0.34
CA TYR A 64 5.44 5.51 0.67
C TYR A 64 5.06 5.91 2.09
N ALA A 65 6.05 6.27 2.92
CA ALA A 65 5.76 6.74 4.27
C ALA A 65 5.04 8.09 4.23
N VAL A 66 3.98 8.25 5.01
CA VAL A 66 3.27 9.52 5.12
C VAL A 66 4.08 10.49 5.99
N GLN A 67 4.38 11.67 5.46
CA GLN A 67 5.10 12.70 6.21
C GLN A 67 4.33 13.08 7.48
N GLY A 68 5.03 13.15 8.61
CA GLY A 68 4.41 13.44 9.91
C GLY A 68 3.69 12.26 10.58
N SER A 69 3.58 11.09 9.93
CA SER A 69 3.04 9.87 10.55
C SER A 69 4.11 8.79 10.66
N LYS A 70 4.22 8.17 11.85
CA LYS A 70 5.11 7.02 12.07
C LYS A 70 4.46 5.70 11.67
N ASN A 71 3.13 5.68 11.54
CA ASN A 71 2.32 4.47 11.48
C ASN A 71 1.48 4.38 10.20
N SER A 72 1.75 5.24 9.21
CA SER A 72 0.95 5.30 7.98
C SER A 72 1.81 5.24 6.73
N TYR A 73 1.27 4.52 5.74
CA TYR A 73 1.85 4.40 4.41
C TYR A 73 0.78 4.67 3.35
N GLU A 74 1.22 5.12 2.18
CA GLU A 74 0.39 5.33 1.01
C GLU A 74 0.84 4.45 -0.14
N LEU A 75 -0.12 3.99 -0.92
CA LEU A 75 0.10 3.20 -2.12
C LEU A 75 -0.97 3.53 -3.17
N GLU A 76 -0.65 3.23 -4.42
CA GLU A 76 -1.58 3.31 -5.54
C GLU A 76 -1.76 1.91 -6.12
N SER A 77 -3.00 1.50 -6.36
CA SER A 77 -3.34 0.22 -6.99
C SER A 77 -4.56 0.39 -7.88
N GLY A 78 -4.47 -0.02 -9.15
CA GLY A 78 -5.59 0.07 -10.09
C GLY A 78 -6.14 1.49 -10.28
N GLY A 79 -5.32 2.53 -10.13
CA GLY A 79 -5.72 3.94 -10.22
C GLY A 79 -6.35 4.53 -8.95
N THR A 80 -6.55 3.72 -7.91
CA THR A 80 -7.04 4.18 -6.60
C THR A 80 -5.88 4.35 -5.63
N TYR A 81 -5.90 5.46 -4.88
CA TYR A 81 -4.95 5.72 -3.80
C TYR A 81 -5.50 5.18 -2.50
N TYR A 82 -4.65 4.52 -1.73
CA TYR A 82 -4.99 3.94 -0.44
C TYR A 82 -4.04 4.45 0.65
N ARG A 83 -4.56 4.54 1.87
CA ARG A 83 -3.79 4.75 3.08
C ARG A 83 -3.83 3.48 3.93
N LEU A 84 -2.65 2.93 4.19
CA LEU A 84 -2.37 1.90 5.17
C LEU A 84 -2.11 2.58 6.52
N THR A 85 -2.80 2.19 7.58
CA THR A 85 -2.58 2.73 8.94
C THR A 85 -2.49 1.60 9.95
N VAL A 86 -1.43 1.60 10.76
CA VAL A 86 -1.33 0.71 11.92
C VAL A 86 -2.20 1.30 13.04
N THR A 87 -3.32 0.66 13.36
CA THR A 87 -4.38 1.19 14.25
C THR A 87 -4.38 0.58 15.66
N GLY A 88 -3.60 -0.47 15.91
CA GLY A 88 -3.51 -1.13 17.21
C GLY A 88 -2.31 -2.07 17.31
N LEU A 89 -2.26 -2.87 18.37
CA LEU A 89 -1.23 -3.90 18.53
C LEU A 89 -1.45 -4.96 17.45
N ASN A 90 -0.62 -4.93 16.41
CA ASN A 90 -0.67 -5.83 15.25
C ASN A 90 -1.95 -5.73 14.40
N THR A 91 -2.61 -4.57 14.36
CA THR A 91 -3.75 -4.34 13.46
C THR A 91 -3.41 -3.26 12.46
N VAL A 92 -3.68 -3.54 11.18
CA VAL A 92 -3.50 -2.61 10.07
C VAL A 92 -4.82 -2.44 9.35
N GLU A 93 -5.15 -1.21 9.03
CA GLU A 93 -6.33 -0.89 8.24
C GLU A 93 -5.92 -0.21 6.93
N ILE A 94 -6.51 -0.66 5.83
CA ILE A 94 -6.33 -0.09 4.50
C ILE A 94 -7.65 0.54 4.07
N ARG A 95 -7.62 1.84 3.78
CA ARG A 95 -8.79 2.58 3.29
C ARG A 95 -8.45 3.37 2.02
N PRO A 96 -9.41 3.62 1.13
CA PRO A 96 -9.24 4.59 0.06
C PRO A 96 -8.84 5.94 0.65
N LYS A 97 -7.91 6.62 -0.01
CA LYS A 97 -7.54 7.99 0.28
C LYS A 97 -8.19 8.85 -0.80
N GLU A 98 -9.13 9.68 -0.41
CA GLU A 98 -9.56 10.78 -1.26
C GLU A 98 -8.36 11.73 -1.44
N LYS A 99 -8.00 12.02 -2.69
CA LYS A 99 -7.01 13.05 -2.97
C LYS A 99 -7.58 14.36 -2.44
N GLU A 100 -6.95 14.94 -1.43
CA GLU A 100 -7.17 16.35 -1.13
C GLU A 100 -6.94 17.13 -2.43
N ALA A 101 -7.89 18.00 -2.78
CA ALA A 101 -7.73 18.88 -3.92
C ALA A 101 -6.41 19.62 -3.73
N ALA A 102 -5.47 19.45 -4.68
CA ALA A 102 -4.30 20.30 -4.69
C ALA A 102 -4.82 21.74 -4.64
N LEU A 103 -4.38 22.53 -3.65
CA LEU A 103 -4.64 23.97 -3.63
C LEU A 103 -4.18 24.49 -4.99
N ALA A 104 -5.13 24.71 -5.88
CA ALA A 104 -4.88 25.37 -7.14
C ALA A 104 -4.37 26.75 -6.74
N PHE A 105 -3.11 27.03 -7.07
CA PHE A 105 -2.55 28.36 -6.89
C PHE A 105 -3.35 29.27 -7.83
N SER A 106 -4.36 29.94 -7.31
CA SER A 106 -5.11 30.95 -8.05
C SER A 106 -4.23 32.19 -8.12
N GLU A 107 -3.70 32.46 -9.30
CA GLU A 107 -2.89 33.62 -9.67
C GLU A 107 -3.73 34.93 -9.73
N GLU A 108 -4.74 35.08 -8.85
CA GLU A 108 -5.55 36.28 -8.74
C GLU A 108 -5.27 36.96 -7.40
N GLY A 109 -4.30 37.86 -7.39
CA GLY A 109 -3.99 38.63 -6.18
C GLY A 109 -2.86 39.65 -6.33
N VAL A 110 -2.64 40.21 -7.52
CA VAL A 110 -1.85 41.43 -7.68
C VAL A 110 -2.54 42.33 -8.70
N LEU A 111 -3.37 43.25 -8.21
CA LEU A 111 -3.67 44.53 -8.84
C LEU A 111 -3.70 45.61 -7.76
#